data_AF-A0A7J6FKU9-F1
#
_entry.id   AF-A0A7J6FKU9-F1
#
_cell.length_a   1.000
_cell.length_b   1.000
_cell.length_c   1.000
_cell.angle_alpha   90.00
_cell.angle_beta   90.00
_cell.angle_gamma   90.00
#
_symmetry.space_group_name_H-M   'P 1'
#
loop_
_entity.id
_entity.type
_entity.pdbx_description
1 polymer ?
#
loop_
_entity_poly.entity_id
_entity_poly.type
_entity_poly.pdbx_seq_one_letter_code
_entity_poly.pdbx_strand_id
1 'polypeptide(L)'
;METKKASFREILMEQNLSEWSSPLKLLSQDKEVLLKVPVLFASFDQTSRLASGYGACSVIAIFIAHWLHCNPKLIPTRVQFESLILQGSSEWRALSNKSSYYQNKFSNNHFDIETVINAGIRPVSICTDRSVTGMFGVEKFALLKDMFSLDNMWENITKDLTTEPKIFVVGWNDHFFVLKLELNVCYIIDSYGSRLFRGCNQAYMLKFDDSSVIYGTDKQILCTGKDCCKEYMRKFLSSNIVMKLEKEYKRGYIQLPYLYEKLQVDMSYMCLNAPSPVSSSSTSSYDAPSSLQL
;
A
#
# COMPACT_ATOMS: atom_id res chain seq x y z
N MET A 1 -25.89 38.20 -10.20
CA MET A 1 -25.98 36.99 -9.34
C MET A 1 -24.76 36.14 -9.64
N GLU A 2 -23.64 36.44 -9.00
CA GLU A 2 -22.37 35.73 -9.19
C GLU A 2 -22.36 34.47 -8.30
N THR A 3 -22.40 33.30 -8.94
CA THR A 3 -22.12 32.03 -8.27
C THR A 3 -20.63 31.98 -7.91
N LYS A 4 -20.33 32.17 -6.61
CA LYS A 4 -19.01 31.89 -6.05
C LYS A 4 -18.66 30.42 -6.31
N LYS A 5 -17.59 30.20 -7.08
CA LYS A 5 -16.97 28.89 -7.26
C LYS A 5 -16.29 28.54 -5.94
N ALA A 6 -16.85 27.58 -5.20
CA ALA A 6 -16.22 27.09 -3.97
C ALA A 6 -14.81 26.59 -4.29
N SER A 7 -13.86 27.00 -3.44
CA SER A 7 -12.48 26.52 -3.49
C SER A 7 -12.45 25.00 -3.31
N PHE A 8 -11.50 24.31 -3.94
CA PHE A 8 -11.31 22.85 -3.76
C PHE A 8 -11.16 22.47 -2.27
N ARG A 9 -10.67 23.41 -1.44
CA ARG A 9 -10.59 23.27 0.03
C ARG A 9 -11.94 23.31 0.74
N GLU A 10 -12.91 24.03 0.20
CA GLU A 10 -14.26 24.16 0.81
C GLU A 10 -15.09 22.89 0.54
N ILE A 11 -14.90 22.25 -0.62
CA ILE A 11 -15.52 20.94 -0.94
C ILE A 11 -15.03 19.83 0.00
N LEU A 12 -13.81 19.95 0.54
CA LEU A 12 -13.20 18.99 1.45
C LEU A 12 -13.69 19.11 2.91
N MET A 13 -14.28 20.25 3.31
CA MET A 13 -14.63 20.51 4.72
C MET A 13 -16.01 20.00 5.16
N GLU A 14 -16.87 19.54 4.24
CA GLU A 14 -18.26 19.14 4.56
C GLU A 14 -18.50 17.62 4.63
N GLN A 15 -17.47 16.78 4.75
CA GLN A 15 -17.67 15.32 4.76
C GLN A 15 -17.65 14.74 6.19
N ASN A 16 -18.82 14.26 6.61
CA ASN A 16 -19.10 13.66 7.91
C ASN A 16 -18.18 12.46 8.25
N LEU A 17 -17.76 12.41 9.51
CA LEU A 17 -16.60 11.71 10.07
C LEU A 17 -16.75 10.18 10.30
N SER A 18 -17.64 9.47 9.61
CA SER A 18 -17.87 8.03 9.89
C SER A 18 -18.10 7.10 8.71
N GLU A 19 -18.19 7.59 7.47
CA GLU A 19 -18.56 6.77 6.32
C GLU A 19 -17.67 7.03 5.11
N TRP A 20 -17.64 6.06 4.19
CA TRP A 20 -17.11 6.25 2.85
C TRP A 20 -17.74 7.52 2.27
N SER A 21 -16.90 8.49 1.92
CA SER A 21 -17.32 9.79 1.42
C SER A 21 -17.95 9.67 0.02
N SER A 22 -18.64 10.74 -0.40
CA SER A 22 -19.00 10.91 -1.80
C SER A 22 -17.76 10.75 -2.70
N PRO A 23 -17.90 10.20 -3.93
CA PRO A 23 -16.76 9.82 -4.73
C PRO A 23 -15.78 10.98 -4.92
N LEU A 24 -14.52 10.76 -4.51
CA LEU A 24 -13.42 11.65 -4.78
C LEU A 24 -13.30 11.83 -6.29
N LYS A 25 -13.18 13.08 -6.72
CA LYS A 25 -12.86 13.44 -8.10
C LYS A 25 -11.38 13.78 -8.18
N LEU A 26 -10.60 12.87 -8.74
CA LEU A 26 -9.16 13.06 -8.91
C LEU A 26 -8.85 13.27 -10.39
N LEU A 27 -8.23 14.40 -10.71
CA LEU A 27 -7.72 14.68 -12.05
C LEU A 27 -6.29 14.15 -12.15
N SER A 28 -5.96 13.46 -13.24
CA SER A 28 -4.59 13.01 -13.49
C SER A 28 -3.65 14.21 -13.60
N GLN A 29 -2.36 13.99 -13.35
CA GLN A 29 -1.38 15.09 -13.36
C GLN A 29 -1.21 15.72 -14.75
N ASP A 30 -1.37 14.93 -15.81
CA ASP A 30 -1.41 15.38 -17.21
C ASP A 30 -2.76 16.02 -17.60
N LYS A 31 -3.78 15.94 -16.72
CA LYS A 31 -5.15 16.46 -16.92
C LYS A 31 -5.94 15.79 -18.04
N GLU A 32 -5.50 14.62 -18.50
CA GLU A 32 -6.15 13.86 -19.58
C GLU A 32 -7.31 12.99 -19.09
N VAL A 33 -7.32 12.59 -17.81
CA VAL A 33 -8.37 11.72 -17.28
C VAL A 33 -8.84 12.13 -15.89
N LEU A 34 -10.12 11.88 -15.61
CA LEU A 34 -10.76 12.16 -14.33
C LEU A 34 -11.26 10.84 -13.72
N LEU A 35 -10.72 10.48 -12.55
CA LEU A 35 -11.20 9.37 -11.74
C LEU A 35 -12.31 9.85 -10.79
N LYS A 36 -13.41 9.10 -10.74
CA LYS A 36 -14.38 9.12 -9.64
C LYS A 36 -14.27 7.82 -8.87
N VAL A 37 -13.99 7.90 -7.58
CA VAL A 37 -13.79 6.71 -6.73
C VAL A 37 -14.27 6.98 -5.30
N PRO A 38 -15.00 6.07 -4.64
CA PRO A 38 -15.23 6.14 -3.20
C PRO A 38 -13.92 6.20 -2.42
N VAL A 39 -13.87 7.10 -1.44
CA VAL A 39 -12.69 7.31 -0.58
C VAL A 39 -13.10 7.35 0.89
N LEU A 40 -12.23 6.83 1.74
CA LEU A 40 -12.26 7.09 3.17
C LEU A 40 -10.93 7.71 3.57
N PHE A 41 -10.98 8.88 4.22
CA PHE A 41 -9.80 9.57 4.73
C PHE A 41 -9.66 9.40 6.25
N ALA A 42 -8.43 9.20 6.70
CA ALA A 42 -8.04 9.45 8.08
C ALA A 42 -7.95 10.96 8.37
N SER A 43 -7.91 11.36 9.64
CA SER A 43 -7.63 12.75 10.06
C SER A 43 -6.18 13.18 9.85
N PHE A 44 -5.27 12.23 9.65
CA PHE A 44 -3.84 12.45 9.53
C PHE A 44 -3.21 11.36 8.67
N ASP A 45 -1.95 11.56 8.28
CA ASP A 45 -1.13 10.56 7.62
C ASP A 45 0.10 10.19 8.48
N GLN A 46 0.92 9.26 7.99
CA GLN A 46 2.10 8.78 8.70
C GLN A 46 3.11 9.87 9.05
N THR A 47 3.13 11.00 8.31
CA THR A 47 4.09 12.09 8.50
C THR A 47 3.59 13.15 9.49
N SER A 48 2.33 13.04 9.92
CA SER A 48 1.77 13.95 10.92
C SER A 48 2.56 13.93 12.23
N ARG A 49 2.49 15.03 12.99
CA ARG A 49 3.12 15.09 14.33
C ARG A 49 2.60 13.98 15.26
N LEU A 50 1.32 13.64 15.15
CA LEU A 50 0.70 12.60 15.95
C LEU A 50 1.27 11.21 15.60
N ALA A 51 1.40 10.89 14.32
CA ALA A 51 1.94 9.62 13.88
C ALA A 51 3.45 9.53 14.07
N SER A 52 4.21 10.60 13.76
CA SER A 52 5.68 10.65 13.81
C SER A 52 6.33 9.44 13.12
N GLY A 53 5.81 9.05 11.95
CA GLY A 53 6.15 7.83 11.22
C GLY A 53 6.63 8.10 9.80
N TYR A 54 7.57 9.04 9.63
CA TYR A 54 8.06 9.48 8.30
C TYR A 54 8.47 8.32 7.38
N GLY A 55 9.20 7.34 7.91
CA GLY A 55 9.63 6.12 7.20
C GLY A 55 8.83 4.85 7.55
N ALA A 56 7.70 4.99 8.23
CA ALA A 56 6.97 3.85 8.81
C ALA A 56 6.08 3.08 7.83
N CYS A 57 6.06 3.46 6.54
CA CYS A 57 5.12 2.93 5.54
C CYS A 57 5.10 1.39 5.46
N SER A 58 6.25 0.72 5.42
CA SER A 58 6.31 -0.75 5.38
C SER A 58 5.77 -1.40 6.65
N VAL A 59 6.09 -0.84 7.83
CA VAL A 59 5.58 -1.31 9.12
C VAL A 59 4.06 -1.13 9.22
N ILE A 60 3.55 0.03 8.82
CA ILE A 60 2.12 0.31 8.78
C ILE A 60 1.40 -0.61 7.79
N ALA A 61 1.98 -0.85 6.61
CA ALA A 61 1.43 -1.76 5.61
C ALA A 61 1.34 -3.20 6.14
N ILE A 62 2.34 -3.67 6.90
CA ILE A 62 2.30 -4.98 7.57
C ILE A 62 1.19 -5.05 8.63
N PHE A 63 0.98 -3.98 9.41
CA PHE A 63 -0.10 -3.93 10.39
C PHE A 63 -1.48 -3.99 9.72
N ILE A 64 -1.66 -3.26 8.62
CA ILE A 64 -2.90 -3.26 7.83
C ILE A 64 -3.13 -4.64 7.21
N ALA A 65 -2.10 -5.24 6.59
CA ALA A 65 -2.20 -6.56 5.99
C ALA A 65 -2.58 -7.64 7.02
N HIS A 66 -1.97 -7.61 8.19
CA HIS A 66 -2.33 -8.50 9.30
C HIS A 66 -3.78 -8.27 9.75
N TRP A 67 -4.21 -7.02 9.92
CA TRP A 67 -5.59 -6.71 10.30
C TRP A 67 -6.59 -7.25 9.28
N LEU A 68 -6.31 -7.10 7.98
CA LEU A 68 -7.17 -7.60 6.91
C LEU A 68 -7.26 -9.14 6.91
N HIS A 69 -6.17 -9.84 7.22
CA HIS A 69 -6.20 -11.30 7.40
C HIS A 69 -7.05 -11.73 8.59
N CYS A 70 -7.01 -10.98 9.70
CA CYS A 70 -7.89 -11.25 10.86
C CYS A 70 -9.35 -10.88 10.60
N ASN A 71 -9.64 -10.05 9.58
CA ASN A 71 -10.97 -9.51 9.29
C ASN A 71 -11.28 -9.58 7.78
N PRO A 72 -11.28 -10.79 7.15
CA PRO A 72 -11.23 -10.92 5.70
C PRO A 72 -12.42 -10.27 4.97
N LYS A 73 -13.60 -10.29 5.59
CA LYS A 73 -14.84 -9.72 5.03
C LYS A 73 -15.02 -8.23 5.32
N LEU A 74 -14.08 -7.60 6.01
CA LEU A 74 -14.18 -6.21 6.45
C LEU A 74 -13.06 -5.35 5.84
N ILE A 75 -13.22 -4.05 6.02
CA ILE A 75 -12.21 -3.00 5.80
C ILE A 75 -12.15 -2.18 7.09
N PRO A 76 -10.97 -1.68 7.51
CA PRO A 76 -10.88 -0.87 8.72
C PRO A 76 -11.86 0.31 8.66
N THR A 77 -12.54 0.59 9.77
CA THR A 77 -13.16 1.91 9.92
C THR A 77 -12.09 2.99 9.96
N ARG A 78 -12.48 4.26 9.82
CA ARG A 78 -11.54 5.38 9.97
C ARG A 78 -10.73 5.32 11.26
N VAL A 79 -11.39 5.08 12.40
CA VAL A 79 -10.74 5.01 13.72
C VAL A 79 -9.78 3.82 13.79
N GLN A 80 -10.15 2.67 13.23
CA GLN A 80 -9.27 1.51 13.17
C GLN A 80 -8.06 1.78 12.26
N PHE A 81 -8.25 2.44 11.12
CA PHE A 81 -7.17 2.80 10.21
C PHE A 81 -6.19 3.79 10.87
N GLU A 82 -6.70 4.82 11.53
CA GLU A 82 -5.91 5.76 12.33
C GLU A 82 -5.13 5.03 13.44
N SER A 83 -5.75 4.08 14.13
CA SER A 83 -5.08 3.25 15.13
C SER A 83 -3.95 2.41 14.53
N LEU A 84 -4.15 1.78 13.37
CA LEU A 84 -3.13 1.01 12.67
C LEU A 84 -1.93 1.88 12.26
N ILE A 85 -2.17 3.11 11.81
CA ILE A 85 -1.11 4.09 11.49
C ILE A 85 -0.30 4.43 12.75
N LEU A 86 -0.96 4.70 13.88
CA LEU A 86 -0.28 5.04 15.14
C LEU A 86 0.53 3.87 15.69
N GLN A 87 -0.04 2.67 15.68
CA GLN A 87 0.64 1.47 16.16
C GLN A 87 1.85 1.13 15.27
N GLY A 88 1.68 1.12 13.95
CA GLY A 88 2.78 0.85 13.01
C GLY A 88 3.89 1.90 13.12
N SER A 89 3.54 3.17 13.26
CA SER A 89 4.54 4.24 13.48
C SER A 89 5.29 4.09 14.80
N SER A 90 4.60 3.67 15.86
CA SER A 90 5.22 3.39 17.16
C SER A 90 6.20 2.23 17.09
N GLU A 91 5.81 1.14 16.43
CA GLU A 91 6.66 -0.04 16.26
C GLU A 91 7.88 0.26 15.39
N TRP A 92 7.69 1.04 14.31
CA TRP A 92 8.80 1.54 13.49
C TRP A 92 9.80 2.33 14.31
N ARG A 93 9.35 3.27 15.17
CA ARG A 93 10.26 4.01 16.06
C ARG A 93 10.99 3.09 17.04
N ALA A 94 10.29 2.11 17.61
CA ALA A 94 10.90 1.15 18.53
C ALA A 94 12.01 0.34 17.84
N LEU A 95 11.76 -0.14 16.62
CA LEU A 95 12.76 -0.86 15.81
C LEU A 95 13.94 0.04 15.43
N SER A 96 13.68 1.25 14.93
CA SER A 96 14.72 2.22 14.56
C SER A 96 15.66 2.58 15.72
N ASN A 97 15.17 2.52 16.95
CA ASN A 97 15.94 2.81 18.16
C ASN A 97 16.57 1.57 18.81
N LYS A 98 16.19 0.35 18.37
CA LYS A 98 16.58 -0.90 19.03
C LYS A 98 18.07 -1.21 18.87
N SER A 99 18.68 -0.83 17.76
CA SER A 99 20.12 -1.01 17.52
C SER A 99 20.60 -0.13 16.37
N SER A 100 21.92 0.08 16.30
CA SER A 100 22.57 0.75 15.17
C SER A 100 22.43 -0.02 13.85
N TYR A 101 22.02 -1.30 13.87
CA TYR A 101 21.78 -2.10 12.65
C TYR A 101 20.81 -1.42 11.69
N TYR A 102 19.64 -0.98 12.19
CA TYR A 102 18.62 -0.39 11.34
C TYR A 102 19.06 0.97 10.78
N GLN A 103 19.75 1.76 11.59
CA GLN A 103 20.29 3.06 11.18
C GLN A 103 21.41 2.92 10.13
N ASN A 104 22.25 1.89 10.27
CA ASN A 104 23.32 1.59 9.31
C ASN A 104 22.78 0.97 8.01
N LYS A 105 21.71 0.17 8.09
CA LYS A 105 21.11 -0.49 6.91
C LYS A 105 20.22 0.46 6.10
N PHE A 106 19.50 1.38 6.76
CA PHE A 106 18.53 2.27 6.13
C PHE A 106 18.84 3.73 6.41
N SER A 107 19.65 4.36 5.54
CA SER A 107 20.03 5.77 5.67
C SER A 107 18.84 6.74 5.58
N ASN A 108 17.77 6.36 4.90
CA ASN A 108 16.49 7.08 4.82
C ASN A 108 15.46 6.64 5.88
N ASN A 109 15.76 5.62 6.70
CA ASN A 109 14.86 4.97 7.66
C ASN A 109 13.59 4.33 7.07
N HIS A 110 13.50 4.13 5.75
CA HIS A 110 12.43 3.34 5.13
C HIS A 110 12.86 1.88 5.12
N PHE A 111 12.19 1.04 5.92
CA PHE A 111 12.51 -0.38 5.97
C PHE A 111 11.95 -1.12 4.76
N ASP A 112 12.74 -2.03 4.19
CA ASP A 112 12.23 -3.05 3.27
C ASP A 112 11.23 -3.98 4.01
N ILE A 113 10.33 -4.62 3.26
CA ILE A 113 9.26 -5.45 3.85
C ILE A 113 9.84 -6.69 4.54
N GLU A 114 10.91 -7.28 4.00
CA GLU A 114 11.59 -8.44 4.55
C GLU A 114 12.14 -8.17 5.95
N THR A 115 12.71 -6.99 6.18
CA THR A 115 13.20 -6.53 7.48
C THR A 115 12.06 -6.48 8.50
N VAL A 116 10.90 -5.97 8.09
CA VAL A 116 9.73 -5.88 8.97
C VAL A 116 9.18 -7.28 9.30
N ILE A 117 9.13 -8.18 8.32
CA ILE A 117 8.70 -9.58 8.51
C ILE A 117 9.66 -10.32 9.45
N ASN A 118 10.97 -10.19 9.21
CA ASN A 118 12.01 -10.83 10.03
C ASN A 118 12.05 -10.29 11.46
N ALA A 119 11.59 -9.06 11.69
CA ALA A 119 11.44 -8.50 13.03
C ALA A 119 10.30 -9.18 13.84
N GLY A 120 9.39 -9.93 13.18
CA GLY A 120 8.37 -10.74 13.85
C GLY A 120 7.28 -9.94 14.57
N ILE A 121 7.08 -8.66 14.21
CA ILE A 121 6.14 -7.75 14.89
C ILE A 121 4.67 -8.12 14.68
N ARG A 122 4.36 -8.88 13.62
CA ARG A 122 3.04 -9.44 13.30
C ARG A 122 3.20 -10.84 12.67
N PRO A 123 2.25 -11.76 12.89
CA PRO A 123 2.32 -13.13 12.38
C PRO A 123 1.94 -13.20 10.89
N VAL A 124 2.68 -12.50 10.03
CA VAL A 124 2.52 -12.55 8.58
C VAL A 124 3.84 -12.93 7.90
N SER A 125 3.74 -13.43 6.68
CA SER A 125 4.88 -13.79 5.82
C SER A 125 4.61 -13.42 4.37
N ILE A 126 5.67 -13.40 3.56
CA ILE A 126 5.57 -13.19 2.10
C ILE A 126 5.48 -14.58 1.45
N CYS A 127 4.47 -14.79 0.61
CA CYS A 127 4.37 -15.99 -0.22
C CYS A 127 5.01 -15.70 -1.57
N THR A 128 6.30 -16.02 -1.69
CA THR A 128 7.13 -15.74 -2.86
C THR A 128 6.51 -16.25 -4.17
N ASP A 129 5.92 -17.44 -4.15
CA ASP A 129 5.35 -18.10 -5.33
C ASP A 129 4.09 -17.39 -5.87
N ARG A 130 3.49 -16.51 -5.05
CA ARG A 130 2.30 -15.72 -5.41
C ARG A 130 2.59 -14.23 -5.49
N SER A 131 3.79 -13.81 -5.11
CA SER A 131 4.26 -12.44 -5.28
C SER A 131 4.61 -12.19 -6.75
N VAL A 132 4.47 -10.95 -7.18
CA VAL A 132 4.72 -10.57 -8.56
C VAL A 132 5.54 -9.29 -8.62
N THR A 133 6.60 -9.31 -9.42
CA THR A 133 7.42 -8.14 -9.74
C THR A 133 7.22 -7.78 -11.19
N GLY A 134 7.08 -6.48 -11.47
CA GLY A 134 7.03 -5.97 -12.83
C GLY A 134 7.44 -4.51 -12.87
N MET A 135 7.09 -3.83 -13.96
CA MET A 135 7.53 -2.45 -14.19
C MET A 135 6.39 -1.58 -14.73
N PHE A 136 6.36 -0.33 -14.29
CA PHE A 136 5.48 0.68 -14.86
C PHE A 136 6.01 1.21 -16.20
N GLY A 137 5.10 1.44 -17.15
CA GLY A 137 5.40 2.17 -18.38
C GLY A 137 6.33 1.45 -19.35
N VAL A 138 6.47 0.12 -19.27
CA VAL A 138 7.35 -0.68 -20.15
C VAL A 138 7.12 -0.39 -21.63
N GLU A 139 5.87 -0.10 -22.02
CA GLU A 139 5.46 0.24 -23.38
C GLU A 139 6.08 1.55 -23.91
N LYS A 140 6.67 2.37 -23.04
CA LYS A 140 7.33 3.64 -23.39
C LYS A 140 8.83 3.51 -23.63
N PHE A 141 9.43 2.37 -23.29
CA PHE A 141 10.88 2.17 -23.33
C PHE A 141 11.23 0.92 -24.14
N ALA A 142 11.91 1.09 -25.28
CA ALA A 142 12.29 -0.04 -26.13
C ALA A 142 13.18 -1.07 -25.41
N LEU A 143 13.97 -0.63 -24.41
CA LEU A 143 14.80 -1.51 -23.58
C LEU A 143 14.00 -2.35 -22.56
N LEU A 144 12.73 -2.03 -22.33
CA LEU A 144 11.86 -2.73 -21.37
C LEU A 144 10.77 -3.56 -22.05
N LYS A 145 10.77 -3.68 -23.38
CA LYS A 145 9.68 -4.30 -24.15
C LYS A 145 9.35 -5.74 -23.73
N ASP A 146 10.34 -6.47 -23.23
CA ASP A 146 10.21 -7.88 -22.80
C ASP A 146 10.01 -8.00 -21.28
N MET A 147 9.89 -6.87 -20.57
CA MET A 147 9.69 -6.84 -19.12
C MET A 147 8.21 -6.98 -18.77
N PHE A 148 7.96 -7.56 -17.59
CA PHE A 148 6.63 -7.81 -17.09
C PHE A 148 5.88 -6.50 -16.81
N SER A 149 4.85 -6.20 -17.59
CA SER A 149 4.11 -4.94 -17.52
C SER A 149 3.10 -4.93 -16.36
N LEU A 150 2.58 -3.74 -16.03
CA LEU A 150 1.43 -3.61 -15.11
C LEU A 150 0.21 -4.43 -15.56
N ASP A 151 -0.04 -4.58 -16.87
CA ASP A 151 -1.14 -5.40 -17.37
C ASP A 151 -0.88 -6.89 -17.08
N ASN A 152 0.34 -7.37 -17.32
CA ASN A 152 0.70 -8.76 -17.02
C ASN A 152 0.63 -9.04 -15.50
N MET A 153 1.05 -8.08 -14.67
CA MET A 153 0.90 -8.16 -13.22
C MET A 153 -0.56 -8.24 -12.81
N TRP A 154 -1.40 -7.36 -13.35
CA TRP A 154 -2.81 -7.33 -13.02
C TRP A 154 -3.52 -8.62 -13.42
N GLU A 155 -3.26 -9.13 -14.63
CA GLU A 155 -3.77 -10.42 -15.08
C GLU A 155 -3.35 -11.56 -14.15
N ASN A 156 -2.09 -11.59 -13.72
CA ASN A 156 -1.58 -12.61 -12.81
C ASN A 156 -2.28 -12.57 -11.44
N ILE A 157 -2.32 -11.40 -10.79
CA ILE A 157 -2.88 -11.29 -9.44
C ILE A 157 -4.42 -11.44 -9.41
N THR A 158 -5.10 -11.09 -10.51
CA THR A 158 -6.55 -11.24 -10.65
C THR A 158 -6.99 -12.59 -11.20
N LYS A 159 -6.04 -13.43 -11.66
CA LYS A 159 -6.32 -14.82 -12.03
C LYS A 159 -6.83 -15.60 -10.82
N ASP A 160 -7.81 -16.48 -11.04
CA ASP A 160 -8.33 -17.40 -10.03
C ASP A 160 -8.76 -16.69 -8.72
N LEU A 161 -9.35 -15.49 -8.84
CA LEU A 161 -9.97 -14.85 -7.69
C LEU A 161 -11.10 -15.73 -7.17
N THR A 162 -11.10 -15.94 -5.86
CA THR A 162 -12.13 -16.70 -5.14
C THR A 162 -12.91 -15.76 -4.22
N THR A 163 -13.76 -16.32 -3.36
CA THR A 163 -14.42 -15.54 -2.29
C THR A 163 -13.45 -15.02 -1.23
N GLU A 164 -12.25 -15.62 -1.12
CA GLU A 164 -11.23 -15.16 -0.18
C GLU A 164 -10.41 -14.00 -0.78
N PRO A 165 -10.23 -12.89 -0.06
CA PRO A 165 -9.48 -11.75 -0.55
C PRO A 165 -8.00 -12.08 -0.69
N LYS A 166 -7.36 -11.57 -1.74
CA LYS A 166 -5.90 -11.56 -1.86
C LYS A 166 -5.36 -10.25 -1.30
N ILE A 167 -4.39 -10.30 -0.40
CA ILE A 167 -3.79 -9.13 0.23
C ILE A 167 -2.34 -9.03 -0.22
N PHE A 168 -1.99 -7.91 -0.84
CA PHE A 168 -0.63 -7.59 -1.26
C PHE A 168 -0.13 -6.36 -0.54
N VAL A 169 1.15 -6.34 -0.19
CA VAL A 169 1.88 -5.11 0.09
C VAL A 169 2.61 -4.71 -1.19
N VAL A 170 2.29 -3.54 -1.71
CA VAL A 170 2.87 -3.00 -2.94
C VAL A 170 3.99 -2.05 -2.58
N GLY A 171 5.22 -2.38 -3.02
CA GLY A 171 6.39 -1.53 -2.93
C GLY A 171 6.68 -0.86 -4.26
N TRP A 172 6.78 0.48 -4.27
CA TRP A 172 7.23 1.23 -5.44
C TRP A 172 7.79 2.59 -5.05
N ASN A 173 8.96 2.94 -5.59
CA ASN A 173 9.61 4.22 -5.39
C ASN A 173 9.73 4.60 -3.89
N ASP A 174 10.36 3.70 -3.12
CA ASP A 174 10.66 3.84 -1.67
C ASP A 174 9.43 4.00 -0.76
N HIS A 175 8.27 3.59 -1.24
CA HIS A 175 7.01 3.65 -0.49
C HIS A 175 6.23 2.34 -0.58
N PHE A 176 5.52 2.01 0.50
CA PHE A 176 4.72 0.80 0.63
C PHE A 176 3.27 1.13 0.96
N PHE A 177 2.33 0.47 0.28
CA PHE A 177 0.89 0.55 0.55
C PHE A 177 0.24 -0.82 0.40
N VAL A 178 -1.01 -0.98 0.83
CA VAL A 178 -1.72 -2.27 0.77
C VAL A 178 -2.71 -2.28 -0.38
N LEU A 179 -2.72 -3.38 -1.13
CA LEU A 179 -3.68 -3.71 -2.16
C LEU A 179 -4.50 -4.92 -1.71
N LYS A 180 -5.80 -4.75 -1.48
CA LYS A 180 -6.74 -5.85 -1.20
C LYS A 180 -7.59 -6.12 -2.44
N LEU A 181 -7.56 -7.35 -2.94
CA LEU A 181 -8.32 -7.77 -4.11
C LEU A 181 -9.41 -8.77 -3.75
N GLU A 182 -10.62 -8.48 -4.19
CA GLU A 182 -11.79 -9.35 -4.14
C GLU A 182 -12.36 -9.54 -5.57
N LEU A 183 -13.41 -10.36 -5.71
CA LEU A 183 -14.02 -10.67 -7.01
C LEU A 183 -14.45 -9.41 -7.79
N ASN A 184 -15.18 -8.51 -7.14
CA ASN A 184 -15.76 -7.33 -7.79
C ASN A 184 -15.26 -6.00 -7.21
N VAL A 185 -14.36 -6.04 -6.22
CA VAL A 185 -13.83 -4.84 -5.58
C VAL A 185 -12.32 -4.93 -5.35
N CYS A 186 -11.64 -3.80 -5.50
CA CYS A 186 -10.21 -3.60 -5.20
C CYS A 186 -10.09 -2.45 -4.21
N TYR A 187 -9.18 -2.57 -3.24
CA TYR A 187 -8.87 -1.49 -2.30
C TYR A 187 -7.39 -1.14 -2.37
N ILE A 188 -7.10 0.16 -2.42
CA ILE A 188 -5.75 0.70 -2.16
C ILE A 188 -5.82 1.43 -0.83
N ILE A 189 -4.97 1.01 0.11
CA ILE A 189 -4.89 1.56 1.47
C ILE A 189 -3.48 2.10 1.65
N ASP A 190 -3.35 3.42 1.80
CA ASP A 190 -2.06 4.11 1.81
C ASP A 190 -1.99 5.08 2.98
N SER A 191 -0.93 4.94 3.78
CA SER A 191 -0.66 5.74 4.96
C SER A 191 0.00 7.09 4.66
N TYR A 192 0.37 7.38 3.41
CA TYR A 192 1.02 8.62 3.01
C TYR A 192 0.16 9.43 2.03
N GLY A 193 -0.48 10.49 2.53
CA GLY A 193 -1.52 11.22 1.78
C GLY A 193 -1.01 11.85 0.49
N SER A 194 0.20 12.41 0.50
CA SER A 194 0.76 13.15 -0.64
C SER A 194 0.96 12.32 -1.91
N ARG A 195 0.85 10.99 -1.81
CA ARG A 195 0.80 10.05 -2.95
C ARG A 195 -0.51 10.15 -3.74
N LEU A 196 -1.62 10.48 -3.09
CA LEU A 196 -2.92 10.63 -3.73
C LEU A 196 -2.99 11.90 -4.58
N PHE A 197 -2.61 13.04 -3.99
CA PHE A 197 -2.41 14.30 -4.67
C PHE A 197 -1.49 15.22 -3.85
N ARG A 198 -0.83 16.16 -4.52
CA ARG A 198 0.10 17.11 -3.90
C ARG A 198 -0.60 17.91 -2.79
N GLY A 199 -0.04 17.85 -1.58
CA GLY A 199 -0.55 18.60 -0.42
C GLY A 199 -1.62 17.86 0.38
N CYS A 200 -1.99 16.65 0.00
CA CYS A 200 -2.77 15.78 0.86
C CYS A 200 -1.91 15.35 2.07
N ASN A 201 -2.47 15.51 3.26
CA ASN A 201 -1.86 15.20 4.56
C ASN A 201 -2.71 14.21 5.37
N GLN A 202 -3.57 13.46 4.68
CA GLN A 202 -4.47 12.47 5.24
C GLN A 202 -4.18 11.12 4.59
N ALA A 203 -3.97 10.08 5.40
CA ALA A 203 -3.96 8.72 4.89
C ALA A 203 -5.34 8.38 4.30
N TYR A 204 -5.38 7.46 3.34
CA TYR A 204 -6.58 7.23 2.55
C TYR A 204 -6.78 5.76 2.21
N MET A 205 -8.05 5.40 1.99
CA MET A 205 -8.48 4.14 1.40
C MET A 205 -9.34 4.45 0.19
N LEU A 206 -8.95 3.94 -0.97
CA LEU A 206 -9.75 3.99 -2.20
C LEU A 206 -10.45 2.65 -2.38
N LYS A 207 -11.73 2.66 -2.72
CA LYS A 207 -12.52 1.46 -3.07
C LYS A 207 -12.91 1.52 -4.53
N PHE A 208 -12.38 0.59 -5.30
CA PHE A 208 -12.68 0.43 -6.72
C PHE A 208 -13.71 -0.69 -6.89
N ASP A 209 -14.98 -0.31 -7.00
CA ASP A 209 -16.13 -1.18 -7.26
C ASP A 209 -16.94 -0.64 -8.46
N ASP A 210 -18.13 -1.18 -8.71
CA ASP A 210 -19.02 -0.79 -9.82
C ASP A 210 -19.39 0.71 -9.85
N SER A 211 -19.19 1.45 -8.75
CA SER A 211 -19.39 2.91 -8.71
C SER A 211 -18.18 3.72 -9.21
N SER A 212 -17.04 3.06 -9.43
CA SER A 212 -15.79 3.69 -9.86
C SER A 212 -15.76 3.86 -11.36
N VAL A 213 -15.36 5.05 -11.80
CA VAL A 213 -15.35 5.42 -13.23
C VAL A 213 -14.17 6.33 -13.54
N ILE A 214 -13.48 6.06 -14.65
CA ILE A 214 -12.51 6.97 -15.25
C ILE A 214 -13.11 7.56 -16.52
N TYR A 215 -13.10 8.90 -16.61
CA TYR A 215 -13.56 9.66 -17.76
C TYR A 215 -12.37 10.22 -18.53
N GLY A 216 -12.49 10.28 -19.86
CA GLY A 216 -11.62 11.08 -20.73
C GLY A 216 -11.98 12.57 -20.71
N THR A 217 -11.17 13.38 -21.41
CA THR A 217 -11.35 14.83 -21.57
C THR A 217 -12.67 15.21 -22.24
N ASP A 218 -13.18 14.38 -23.13
CA ASP A 218 -14.47 14.49 -23.81
C ASP A 218 -15.65 13.91 -23.00
N LYS A 219 -15.41 13.53 -21.74
CA LYS A 219 -16.36 12.87 -20.83
C LYS A 219 -16.78 11.47 -21.26
N GLN A 220 -16.11 10.85 -22.21
CA GLN A 220 -16.34 9.43 -22.51
C GLN A 220 -15.85 8.56 -21.34
N ILE A 221 -16.52 7.43 -21.10
CA ILE A 221 -16.12 6.48 -20.07
C ILE A 221 -14.99 5.61 -20.64
N LEU A 222 -13.82 5.67 -20.01
CA LEU A 222 -12.62 4.92 -20.41
C LEU A 222 -12.47 3.62 -19.64
N CYS A 223 -12.90 3.60 -18.38
CA CYS A 223 -12.81 2.44 -17.49
C CYS A 223 -13.89 2.53 -16.42
N THR A 224 -14.37 1.38 -15.94
CA THR A 224 -15.35 1.29 -14.84
C THR A 224 -14.97 0.17 -13.89
N GLY A 225 -15.59 0.14 -12.72
CA GLY A 225 -15.49 -1.00 -11.83
C GLY A 225 -14.11 -1.15 -11.19
N LYS A 226 -13.80 -2.38 -10.81
CA LYS A 226 -12.53 -2.78 -10.19
C LYS A 226 -11.30 -2.47 -11.05
N ASP A 227 -11.41 -2.52 -12.37
CA ASP A 227 -10.27 -2.27 -13.27
C ASP A 227 -9.78 -0.82 -13.25
N CYS A 228 -10.59 0.11 -12.73
CA CYS A 228 -10.13 1.47 -12.43
C CYS A 228 -8.94 1.47 -11.43
N CYS A 229 -8.77 0.41 -10.62
CA CYS A 229 -7.65 0.24 -9.70
C CYS A 229 -6.32 0.12 -10.46
N LYS A 230 -6.29 -0.68 -11.54
CA LYS A 230 -5.12 -0.80 -12.43
C LYS A 230 -4.81 0.53 -13.12
N GLU A 231 -5.84 1.16 -13.68
CA GLU A 231 -5.68 2.45 -14.35
C GLU A 231 -5.30 3.57 -13.39
N TYR A 232 -5.71 3.51 -12.12
CA TYR A 232 -5.24 4.42 -11.08
C TYR A 232 -3.72 4.31 -10.90
N MET A 233 -3.19 3.09 -10.75
CA MET A 233 -1.75 2.88 -10.64
C MET A 233 -0.98 3.37 -11.88
N ARG A 234 -1.56 3.19 -13.07
CA ARG A 234 -0.96 3.66 -14.33
C ARG A 234 -1.02 5.19 -14.50
N LYS A 235 -2.21 5.77 -14.42
CA LYS A 235 -2.49 7.16 -14.82
C LYS A 235 -2.29 8.18 -13.71
N PHE A 236 -2.39 7.77 -12.44
CA PHE A 236 -2.33 8.68 -11.29
C PHE A 236 -1.08 8.49 -10.45
N LEU A 237 -0.69 7.23 -10.16
CA LEU A 237 0.51 6.96 -9.36
C LEU A 237 1.80 7.12 -10.17
N SER A 238 1.91 6.46 -11.33
CA SER A 238 3.18 6.33 -12.06
C SER A 238 3.37 7.29 -13.25
N SER A 239 2.29 7.80 -13.84
CA SER A 239 2.31 8.58 -15.09
C SER A 239 3.38 9.69 -15.12
N ASN A 240 3.49 10.53 -14.08
CA ASN A 240 4.48 11.61 -14.07
C ASN A 240 5.93 11.10 -14.09
N ILE A 241 6.24 10.10 -13.27
CA ILE A 241 7.59 9.50 -13.25
C ILE A 241 7.89 8.87 -14.61
N VAL A 242 6.96 8.09 -15.16
CA VAL A 242 7.10 7.48 -16.49
C VAL A 242 7.32 8.54 -17.57
N MET A 243 6.51 9.60 -17.62
CA MET A 243 6.63 10.69 -18.60
C MET A 243 7.96 11.45 -18.48
N LYS A 244 8.43 11.69 -17.25
CA LYS A 244 9.73 12.35 -17.03
C LYS A 244 10.87 11.47 -17.55
N LEU A 245 10.87 10.20 -17.17
CA LEU A 245 11.88 9.22 -17.60
C LEU A 245 11.85 9.01 -19.11
N GLU A 246 10.66 8.96 -19.74
CA GLU A 246 10.53 8.83 -21.19
C GLU A 246 11.22 9.99 -21.93
N LYS A 247 11.10 11.22 -21.43
CA LYS A 247 11.78 12.40 -22.00
C LYS A 247 13.29 12.31 -21.86
N GLU A 248 13.79 11.89 -20.69
CA GLU A 248 15.22 11.73 -20.43
C GLU A 248 15.81 10.57 -21.25
N TYR A 249 15.07 9.47 -21.38
CA TYR A 249 15.43 8.31 -22.19
C TYR A 249 15.56 8.65 -23.67
N LYS A 250 14.57 9.37 -24.24
CA LYS A 250 14.62 9.83 -25.65
C LYS A 250 15.77 10.79 -25.93
N ARG A 251 16.29 11.48 -24.91
CA ARG A 251 17.48 12.34 -25.00
C ARG A 251 18.80 11.58 -24.81
N GLY A 252 18.75 10.28 -24.49
CA GLY A 252 19.93 9.45 -24.22
C GLY A 252 20.58 9.70 -22.86
N TYR A 253 19.87 10.32 -21.91
CA TYR A 253 20.45 10.69 -20.61
C TYR A 253 20.40 9.59 -19.55
N ILE A 254 19.57 8.57 -19.76
CA ILE A 254 19.38 7.50 -18.78
C ILE A 254 19.53 6.14 -19.44
N GLN A 255 20.06 5.20 -18.66
CA GLN A 255 20.32 3.84 -19.07
C GLN A 255 19.41 2.86 -18.33
N LEU A 256 19.43 1.62 -18.80
CA LEU A 256 18.59 0.54 -18.31
C LEU A 256 18.61 0.35 -16.77
N PRO A 257 19.77 0.36 -16.07
CA PRO A 257 19.78 0.19 -14.60
C PRO A 257 18.96 1.27 -13.86
N TYR A 258 18.97 2.51 -14.35
CA TYR A 258 18.21 3.60 -13.76
C TYR A 258 16.70 3.43 -14.00
N LEU A 259 16.30 2.89 -15.16
CA LEU A 259 14.91 2.56 -15.42
C LEU A 259 14.41 1.45 -14.48
N TYR A 260 15.21 0.42 -14.24
CA TYR A 260 14.89 -0.63 -13.25
C TYR A 260 14.62 -0.03 -11.87
N GLU A 261 15.56 0.77 -11.37
CA GLU A 261 15.46 1.40 -10.05
C GLU A 261 14.17 2.23 -9.89
N LYS A 262 13.73 2.95 -10.94
CA LYS A 262 12.60 3.89 -10.85
C LYS A 262 11.25 3.29 -11.20
N LEU A 263 11.21 2.25 -12.04
CA LEU A 263 9.98 1.72 -12.60
C LEU A 263 9.57 0.37 -12.03
N GLN A 264 10.49 -0.36 -11.38
CA GLN A 264 10.17 -1.65 -10.75
C GLN A 264 9.15 -1.48 -9.63
N VAL A 265 8.10 -2.29 -9.68
CA VAL A 265 7.04 -2.39 -8.67
C VAL A 265 6.92 -3.83 -8.21
N ASP A 266 6.87 -4.01 -6.89
CA ASP A 266 6.77 -5.31 -6.24
C ASP A 266 5.42 -5.44 -5.56
N MET A 267 4.64 -6.46 -5.91
CA MET A 267 3.38 -6.83 -5.26
C MET A 267 3.61 -8.09 -4.43
N SER A 268 3.94 -7.90 -3.15
CA SER A 268 4.25 -8.99 -2.22
C SER A 268 2.97 -9.60 -1.68
N TYR A 269 2.67 -10.86 -2.02
CA TYR A 269 1.48 -11.56 -1.50
C TYR A 269 1.68 -11.89 -0.02
N MET A 270 0.78 -11.41 0.83
CA MET A 270 0.86 -11.60 2.28
C MET A 270 0.09 -12.84 2.72
N CYS A 271 0.71 -13.69 3.55
CA CYS A 271 0.07 -14.80 4.24
C CYS A 271 -0.01 -14.55 5.74
N LEU A 272 -1.04 -15.11 6.37
CA LEU A 272 -1.09 -15.24 7.82
C LEU A 272 -0.32 -16.49 8.24
N ASN A 273 0.60 -16.36 9.18
CA ASN A 273 1.32 -17.50 9.73
C ASN A 273 0.37 -18.28 10.64
N ALA A 274 0.40 -19.61 10.57
CA ALA A 274 -0.30 -20.44 11.54
C ALA A 274 0.23 -20.11 12.95
N PRO A 275 -0.64 -20.08 13.98
CA PRO A 275 -0.16 -19.94 15.35
C PRO A 275 0.80 -21.10 15.65
N SER A 276 2.01 -20.77 16.07
CA SER A 276 2.99 -21.78 16.48
C SER A 276 2.38 -22.62 17.61
N PRO A 277 2.45 -23.96 17.57
CA PRO A 277 2.06 -24.78 18.71
C PRO A 277 2.92 -24.37 19.90
N VAL A 278 2.28 -23.91 20.96
CA VAL A 278 2.95 -23.53 22.20
C VAL A 278 3.70 -24.76 22.70
N SER A 279 5.03 -24.71 22.73
CA SER A 279 5.82 -25.74 23.39
C SER A 279 5.47 -25.72 24.87
N SER A 280 4.71 -26.72 25.32
CA SER A 280 4.49 -26.96 26.74
C SER A 280 5.86 -27.15 27.40
N SER A 281 6.25 -26.18 28.22
CA SER A 281 7.46 -26.27 29.04
C SER A 281 7.38 -27.53 29.90
N SER A 282 8.36 -28.41 29.70
CA SER A 282 8.60 -29.58 30.54
C SER A 282 8.86 -29.12 31.97
N THR A 283 7.91 -29.38 32.86
CA THR A 283 8.10 -29.37 34.31
C THR A 283 8.62 -30.75 34.73
N SER A 284 9.89 -30.83 35.09
CA SER A 284 10.47 -31.94 35.86
C SER A 284 11.82 -31.44 36.38
N SER A 285 12.21 -31.58 37.64
CA SER A 285 11.62 -32.15 38.85
C SER A 285 12.56 -31.72 39.98
N TYR A 286 12.04 -31.25 41.11
CA TYR A 286 12.86 -31.02 42.30
C TYR A 286 13.25 -32.37 42.89
N ASP A 287 14.55 -32.67 42.90
CA ASP A 287 15.11 -33.77 43.68
C ASP A 287 14.93 -33.49 45.18
N ALA A 288 14.29 -34.42 45.88
CA ALA A 288 14.27 -34.47 47.34
C ALA A 288 15.31 -35.49 47.81
N PRO A 289 16.10 -35.20 48.86
CA PRO A 289 17.13 -36.11 49.34
C PRO A 289 16.52 -37.29 50.10
N SER A 290 17.03 -38.47 49.79
CA SER A 290 16.73 -39.77 50.41
C SER A 290 17.07 -39.80 51.90
N SER A 291 16.07 -40.09 52.73
CA SER A 291 16.21 -40.47 54.13
C SER A 291 16.25 -42.00 54.28
N LEU A 292 17.09 -42.45 55.22
CA LEU A 292 17.31 -43.83 55.66
C LEU A 292 15.99 -44.55 56.02
N GLN A 293 15.98 -45.88 55.81
CA GLN A 293 15.52 -46.83 56.83
C GLN A 293 15.99 -48.28 56.57
N LEU A 294 16.55 -48.86 57.65
CA LEU A 294 16.86 -50.26 57.99
C LEU A 294 18.03 -50.96 57.29
#